data_AF-A0AAE3LQ99-F1
#
_entry.id   AF-A0AAE3LQ99-F1
#
_cell.length_a   1.000
_cell.length_b   1.000
_cell.length_c   1.000
_cell.angle_alpha   90.00
_cell.angle_beta   90.00
_cell.angle_gamma   90.00
#
_symmetry.space_group_name_H-M   'P 1'
#
loop_
_entity.id
_entity.type
_entity.pdbx_description
1 polymer ?
#
loop_
_entity_poly.entity_id
_entity_poly.type
_entity_poly.pdbx_seq_one_letter_code
_entity_poly.pdbx_strand_id
1 'polypeptide(L)'
;MKILFLAICLLIMNIVGFGQFEKSKLKNWLQQNYDTTIAVYNYSSWSQEFNLKIIAKNENNIDFFSYQNPYSFYRRDNKHISGMQQTELSAEYSKTEAGNNKYLKKHSTVSPTQNEWKIINSTIWRAESEPLNYIYSEDTSGKRSYFIINDGPQYIIYLLSKHDVTALHFYAPAHLEEHSPGNFNRQAAIKVMEILEKYCR
;
A
#
# COMPACT_ATOMS: atom_id res chain seq x y z
N MET A 1 -22.64 21.16 -23.97
CA MET A 1 -22.85 19.70 -23.69
C MET A 1 -21.60 18.85 -23.91
N LYS A 2 -20.84 18.99 -25.02
CA LYS A 2 -19.64 18.16 -25.29
C LYS A 2 -18.47 18.36 -24.31
N ILE A 3 -18.26 19.58 -23.81
CA ILE A 3 -17.17 19.90 -22.86
C ILE A 3 -17.41 19.29 -21.47
N LEU A 4 -18.67 19.25 -21.03
CA LEU A 4 -19.07 18.67 -19.75
C LEU A 4 -18.84 17.13 -19.74
N PHE A 5 -19.07 16.47 -20.88
CA PHE A 5 -18.85 15.04 -21.03
C PHE A 5 -17.35 14.68 -21.03
N LEU A 6 -16.50 15.52 -21.63
CA LEU A 6 -15.05 15.32 -21.63
C LEU A 6 -14.45 15.47 -20.23
N ALA A 7 -14.93 16.44 -19.45
CA ALA A 7 -14.52 16.64 -18.06
C ALA A 7 -14.94 15.47 -17.15
N ILE A 8 -16.14 14.93 -17.35
CA ILE A 8 -16.62 13.75 -16.63
C ILE A 8 -15.77 12.52 -16.98
N CYS A 9 -15.43 12.29 -18.25
CA CYS A 9 -14.55 11.18 -18.65
C CYS A 9 -13.14 11.30 -18.05
N LEU A 10 -12.56 12.49 -17.97
CA LEU A 10 -11.25 12.73 -17.34
C LEU A 10 -11.28 12.52 -15.82
N LEU A 11 -12.40 12.82 -15.17
CA LEU A 11 -12.62 12.51 -13.75
C LEU A 11 -12.73 10.99 -13.49
N ILE A 12 -13.40 10.24 -14.38
CA ILE A 12 -13.59 8.79 -14.21
C ILE A 12 -12.28 8.01 -14.38
N MET A 13 -11.37 8.46 -15.26
CA MET A 13 -10.09 7.77 -15.49
C MET A 13 -9.14 7.80 -14.28
N ASN A 14 -9.28 8.77 -13.37
CA ASN A 14 -8.45 8.85 -12.16
C ASN A 14 -8.93 7.95 -11.01
N ILE A 15 -10.15 7.39 -11.10
CA ILE A 15 -10.75 6.58 -10.02
C ILE A 15 -10.41 5.08 -10.20
N VAL A 16 -9.94 4.67 -11.38
CA VAL A 16 -9.83 3.24 -11.73
C VAL A 16 -8.75 2.50 -10.93
N GLY A 17 -7.71 3.19 -10.44
CA GLY A 17 -6.64 2.56 -9.64
C GLY A 17 -7.02 2.31 -8.17
N PHE A 18 -7.78 3.21 -7.56
CA PHE A 18 -8.06 3.20 -6.11
C PHE A 18 -8.98 2.06 -5.66
N GLY A 19 -9.78 1.49 -6.57
CA GLY A 19 -10.72 0.40 -6.24
C GLY A 19 -10.26 -1.01 -6.63
N GLN A 20 -9.06 -1.18 -7.19
CA GLN A 20 -8.64 -2.46 -7.76
C GLN A 20 -8.49 -3.55 -6.69
N PHE A 21 -7.95 -3.21 -5.52
CA PHE A 21 -7.85 -4.16 -4.40
C PHE A 21 -9.21 -4.52 -3.80
N GLU A 22 -10.05 -3.52 -3.54
CA GLU A 22 -11.36 -3.71 -2.91
C GLU A 22 -12.31 -4.61 -3.71
N LYS A 23 -12.16 -4.60 -5.04
CA LYS A 23 -12.93 -5.44 -5.96
C LYS A 23 -12.21 -6.74 -6.33
N SER A 24 -10.99 -6.97 -5.83
CA SER A 24 -10.18 -8.12 -6.21
C SER A 24 -10.66 -9.42 -5.55
N LYS A 25 -10.47 -10.55 -6.25
CA LYS A 25 -10.63 -11.87 -5.62
C LYS A 25 -9.53 -12.15 -4.58
N LEU A 26 -8.39 -11.46 -4.62
CA LEU A 26 -7.34 -11.55 -3.60
C LEU A 26 -7.88 -11.09 -2.25
N LYS A 27 -8.59 -9.95 -2.22
CA LYS A 27 -9.29 -9.50 -1.00
C LYS A 27 -10.27 -10.57 -0.52
N ASN A 28 -11.11 -11.12 -1.39
CA ASN A 28 -12.07 -12.16 -0.99
C ASN A 28 -11.35 -13.40 -0.42
N TRP A 29 -10.26 -13.83 -1.05
CA TRP A 29 -9.45 -14.96 -0.56
C TRP A 29 -8.84 -14.66 0.82
N LEU A 30 -8.32 -13.46 1.05
CA LEU A 30 -7.80 -13.04 2.36
C LEU A 30 -8.88 -13.06 3.43
N GLN A 31 -10.06 -12.49 3.17
CA GLN A 31 -11.18 -12.49 4.12
C GLN A 31 -11.70 -13.91 4.41
N GLN A 32 -11.66 -14.82 3.43
CA GLN A 32 -12.07 -16.21 3.64
C GLN A 32 -11.07 -16.98 4.53
N ASN A 33 -9.77 -16.78 4.34
CA ASN A 33 -8.72 -17.62 4.94
C ASN A 33 -8.07 -17.03 6.20
N TYR A 34 -8.25 -15.74 6.47
CA TYR A 34 -7.64 -15.04 7.60
C TYR A 34 -8.68 -14.23 8.38
N ASP A 35 -8.48 -14.07 9.69
CA ASP A 35 -9.38 -13.31 10.57
C ASP A 35 -9.23 -11.82 10.36
N THR A 36 -7.98 -11.40 10.24
CA THR A 36 -7.60 -10.00 10.01
C THR A 36 -6.41 -9.94 9.07
N THR A 37 -6.43 -8.99 8.14
CA THR A 37 -5.32 -8.73 7.22
C THR A 37 -5.03 -7.24 7.17
N ILE A 38 -3.74 -6.90 7.11
CA ILE A 38 -3.27 -5.55 6.79
C ILE A 38 -2.51 -5.65 5.46
N ALA A 39 -2.94 -4.91 4.46
CA ALA A 39 -2.29 -4.86 3.15
C ALA A 39 -1.86 -3.42 2.84
N VAL A 40 -0.59 -3.23 2.51
CA VAL A 40 -0.03 -1.93 2.15
C VAL A 40 0.24 -1.89 0.66
N TYR A 41 -0.39 -0.90 0.02
CA TYR A 41 -0.14 -0.53 -1.37
C TYR A 41 0.67 0.77 -1.40
N ASN A 42 1.77 0.76 -2.14
CA ASN A 42 2.52 1.97 -2.46
C ASN A 42 2.10 2.45 -3.85
N TYR A 43 1.29 3.49 -3.89
CA TYR A 43 0.82 4.11 -5.12
C TYR A 43 1.91 5.00 -5.73
N SER A 44 2.10 4.86 -7.03
CA SER A 44 2.95 5.74 -7.84
C SER A 44 2.18 6.15 -9.09
N SER A 45 2.11 7.45 -9.36
CA SER A 45 1.57 7.95 -10.64
C SER A 45 2.43 7.54 -11.84
N TRP A 46 3.71 7.22 -11.58
CA TRP A 46 4.68 6.79 -12.59
C TRP A 46 4.65 5.28 -12.87
N SER A 47 4.03 4.49 -12.00
CA SER A 47 3.93 3.04 -12.15
C SER A 47 2.54 2.55 -11.77
N GLN A 48 1.82 2.00 -12.75
CA GLN A 48 0.53 1.34 -12.54
C GLN A 48 0.69 -0.09 -11.98
N GLU A 49 1.90 -0.48 -11.56
CA GLU A 49 2.11 -1.79 -10.99
C GLU A 49 1.39 -1.93 -9.65
N PHE A 50 0.55 -2.96 -9.57
CA PHE A 50 -0.17 -3.30 -8.36
C PHE A 50 0.74 -4.02 -7.37
N ASN A 51 1.54 -3.28 -6.59
CA ASN A 51 2.52 -3.85 -5.66
C ASN A 51 2.01 -3.79 -4.21
N LEU A 52 1.64 -4.95 -3.65
CA LEU A 52 1.18 -5.09 -2.27
C LEU A 52 2.20 -5.81 -1.39
N LYS A 53 2.30 -5.37 -0.14
CA LYS A 53 2.85 -6.16 0.97
C LYS A 53 1.75 -6.43 1.97
N ILE A 54 1.65 -7.66 2.45
CA ILE A 54 0.48 -8.14 3.18
C ILE A 54 0.96 -8.89 4.42
N ILE A 55 0.31 -8.63 5.55
CA ILE A 55 0.41 -9.42 6.78
C ILE A 55 -1.00 -9.90 7.14
N ALA A 56 -1.17 -11.20 7.29
CA ALA A 56 -2.47 -11.83 7.51
C ALA A 56 -2.42 -12.75 8.74
N LYS A 57 -3.41 -12.63 9.61
CA LYS A 57 -3.53 -13.36 10.89
C LYS A 57 -4.67 -14.36 10.80
N ASN A 58 -4.40 -15.60 11.18
CA ASN A 58 -5.42 -16.62 11.41
C ASN A 58 -5.10 -17.35 12.71
N GLU A 59 -5.96 -17.22 13.72
CA GLU A 59 -5.78 -17.79 15.05
C GLU A 59 -4.39 -17.52 15.63
N ASN A 60 -3.46 -18.50 15.58
CA ASN A 60 -2.09 -18.40 16.06
C ASN A 60 -1.05 -18.16 14.95
N ASN A 61 -1.45 -18.26 13.69
CA ASN A 61 -0.57 -18.11 12.54
C ASN A 61 -0.56 -16.67 12.05
N ILE A 62 0.63 -16.21 11.66
CA ILE A 62 0.83 -14.93 10.99
C ILE A 62 1.62 -15.21 9.73
N ASP A 63 1.00 -14.89 8.59
CA ASP A 63 1.58 -15.10 7.27
C ASP A 63 1.88 -13.76 6.62
N PHE A 64 2.99 -13.74 5.88
CA PHE A 64 3.41 -12.59 5.09
C PHE A 64 3.34 -12.91 3.61
N PHE A 65 2.87 -11.96 2.83
CA PHE A 65 2.81 -12.06 1.38
C PHE A 65 3.32 -10.79 0.71
N SER A 66 3.89 -10.95 -0.48
CA SER A 66 3.95 -9.86 -1.44
C SER A 66 3.16 -10.23 -2.69
N TYR A 67 2.51 -9.23 -3.28
CA TYR A 67 1.98 -9.30 -4.63
C TYR A 67 2.79 -8.32 -5.45
N GLN A 68 3.67 -8.81 -6.32
CA GLN A 68 4.60 -7.97 -7.04
C GLN A 68 4.81 -8.47 -8.47
N ASN A 69 5.13 -7.55 -9.38
CA ASN A 69 5.49 -7.90 -10.74
C ASN A 69 6.75 -8.79 -10.74
N PRO A 70 6.65 -10.09 -11.10
CA PRO A 70 7.83 -10.94 -11.15
C PRO A 70 8.80 -10.50 -12.27
N TYR A 71 8.32 -9.67 -13.20
CA TYR A 71 9.08 -9.21 -14.36
C TYR A 71 9.92 -7.94 -14.09
N SER A 72 9.71 -7.28 -12.95
CA SER A 72 10.45 -6.06 -12.57
C SER A 72 11.95 -6.33 -12.31
N PHE A 73 12.31 -7.57 -11.96
CA PHE A 73 13.67 -7.96 -11.57
C PHE A 73 14.54 -8.57 -12.69
N TYR A 74 14.01 -8.82 -13.90
CA TYR A 74 14.82 -9.43 -14.99
C TYR A 74 15.99 -8.58 -15.47
N ARG A 75 16.09 -7.31 -15.02
CA ARG A 75 17.31 -6.51 -15.21
C ARG A 75 18.51 -6.96 -14.36
N ARG A 76 18.30 -7.72 -13.27
CA ARG A 76 19.39 -8.15 -12.36
C ARG A 76 19.86 -9.59 -12.57
N ASP A 77 18.95 -10.51 -12.90
CA ASP A 77 19.28 -11.95 -12.92
C ASP A 77 19.46 -12.47 -14.36
N ASN A 78 20.54 -12.06 -15.04
CA ASN A 78 21.25 -12.71 -16.18
C ASN A 78 20.49 -13.56 -17.24
N LYS A 79 19.16 -13.50 -17.34
CA LYS A 79 18.36 -14.15 -18.37
C LYS A 79 18.12 -13.11 -19.47
N HIS A 80 18.63 -13.39 -20.66
CA HIS A 80 18.37 -12.59 -21.87
C HIS A 80 16.89 -12.64 -22.24
N ILE A 81 16.10 -11.78 -21.60
CA ILE A 81 14.78 -11.37 -22.07
C ILE A 81 14.99 -10.07 -22.83
N SER A 82 14.48 -9.98 -24.06
CA SER A 82 14.59 -8.74 -24.83
C SER A 82 13.78 -7.62 -24.17
N GLY A 83 14.17 -6.36 -24.37
CA GLY A 83 13.41 -5.23 -23.81
C GLY A 83 11.93 -5.21 -24.26
N MET A 84 11.65 -5.72 -25.47
CA MET A 84 10.29 -5.86 -25.99
C MET A 84 9.49 -6.94 -25.22
N GLN A 85 10.09 -8.12 -25.00
CA GLN A 85 9.46 -9.17 -24.20
C GLN A 85 9.22 -8.74 -22.74
N GLN A 86 10.16 -8.00 -22.15
CA GLN A 86 9.96 -7.45 -20.80
C GLN A 86 8.78 -6.46 -20.77
N THR A 87 8.64 -5.64 -21.80
CA THR A 87 7.52 -4.69 -21.93
C THR A 87 6.18 -5.42 -22.05
N GLU A 88 6.12 -6.48 -22.86
CA GLU A 88 4.92 -7.30 -23.02
C GLU A 88 4.51 -8.00 -21.72
N LEU A 89 5.47 -8.59 -21.01
CA LEU A 89 5.22 -9.29 -19.74
C LEU A 89 4.79 -8.32 -18.62
N SER A 90 5.39 -7.13 -18.54
CA SER A 90 4.95 -6.08 -17.62
C SER A 90 3.58 -5.51 -18.00
N ALA A 91 3.25 -5.44 -19.30
CA ALA A 91 1.92 -5.06 -19.75
C ALA A 91 0.88 -6.13 -19.44
N GLU A 92 1.23 -7.42 -19.53
CA GLU A 92 0.37 -8.52 -19.07
C GLU A 92 0.12 -8.43 -17.56
N TYR A 93 1.17 -8.17 -16.77
CA TYR A 93 1.05 -7.96 -15.33
C TYR A 93 0.09 -6.81 -15.00
N SER A 94 0.27 -5.66 -15.65
CA SER A 94 -0.56 -4.45 -15.43
C SER A 94 -2.03 -4.68 -15.80
N LYS A 95 -2.30 -5.60 -16.72
CA LYS A 95 -3.66 -6.03 -17.12
C LYS A 95 -4.23 -7.14 -16.23
N THR A 96 -3.39 -7.81 -15.46
CA THR A 96 -3.84 -8.92 -14.61
C THR A 96 -4.55 -8.35 -13.39
N GLU A 97 -5.85 -8.61 -13.29
CA GLU A 97 -6.57 -8.33 -12.05
C GLU A 97 -5.89 -9.05 -10.89
N ALA A 98 -5.70 -8.35 -9.77
CA ALA A 98 -5.17 -8.91 -8.54
C ALA A 98 -5.88 -10.21 -8.08
N GLY A 99 -7.10 -10.45 -8.58
CA GLY A 99 -7.93 -11.61 -8.25
C GLY A 99 -7.40 -12.99 -8.64
N ASN A 100 -6.47 -13.15 -9.57
CA ASN A 100 -6.06 -14.52 -9.93
C ASN A 100 -5.00 -15.12 -9.00
N ASN A 101 -4.54 -14.38 -7.97
CA ASN A 101 -3.47 -14.76 -7.03
C ASN A 101 -2.15 -15.24 -7.71
N LYS A 102 -2.04 -15.11 -9.04
CA LYS A 102 -0.96 -15.62 -9.89
C LYS A 102 0.42 -15.11 -9.45
N TYR A 103 0.46 -13.90 -8.92
CA TYR A 103 1.68 -13.21 -8.49
C TYR A 103 1.77 -13.04 -6.97
N LEU A 104 0.91 -13.72 -6.20
CA LEU A 104 0.97 -13.74 -4.75
C LEU A 104 2.10 -14.67 -4.30
N LYS A 105 3.10 -14.13 -3.63
CA LYS A 105 4.21 -14.87 -3.04
C LYS A 105 4.07 -14.87 -1.53
N LYS A 106 3.99 -16.07 -0.93
CA LYS A 106 4.11 -16.24 0.51
C LYS A 106 5.58 -16.18 0.92
N HIS A 107 5.89 -15.46 1.99
CA HIS A 107 7.25 -15.37 2.53
C HIS A 107 7.41 -16.30 3.72
N SER A 108 8.36 -17.23 3.61
CA SER A 108 8.71 -18.17 4.66
C SER A 108 9.69 -17.51 5.62
N THR A 109 9.19 -16.60 6.46
CA THR A 109 10.00 -15.99 7.52
C THR A 109 9.57 -16.49 8.88
N VAL A 110 10.52 -16.53 9.82
CA VAL A 110 10.25 -16.75 11.25
C VAL A 110 9.12 -15.79 11.61
N SER A 111 7.95 -16.35 11.94
CA SER A 111 6.72 -15.61 12.20
C SER A 111 7.05 -14.39 13.07
N PRO A 112 6.44 -13.22 12.80
CA PRO A 112 6.67 -12.09 13.69
C PRO A 112 6.23 -12.55 15.08
N THR A 113 6.93 -12.08 16.11
CA THR A 113 6.53 -12.43 17.47
C THR A 113 5.06 -12.03 17.64
N GLN A 114 4.25 -12.84 18.33
CA GLN A 114 2.85 -12.47 18.61
C GLN A 114 2.76 -11.06 19.24
N ASN A 115 3.83 -10.62 19.90
CA ASN A 115 4.03 -9.27 20.41
C ASN A 115 4.10 -8.20 19.30
N GLU A 116 4.90 -8.38 18.25
CA GLU A 116 4.96 -7.45 17.10
C GLU A 116 3.57 -7.30 16.46
N TRP A 117 2.86 -8.41 16.24
CA TRP A 117 1.48 -8.37 15.74
C TRP A 117 0.55 -7.63 16.68
N LYS A 118 0.55 -7.96 17.97
CA LYS A 118 -0.31 -7.32 18.97
C LYS A 118 -0.12 -5.80 18.98
N ILE A 119 1.13 -5.35 18.90
CA ILE A 119 1.44 -3.92 18.89
C ILE A 119 0.87 -3.27 17.63
N ILE A 120 1.18 -3.78 16.43
CA ILE A 120 0.65 -3.22 15.18
C ILE A 120 -0.88 -3.21 15.19
N ASN A 121 -1.48 -4.35 15.51
CA ASN A 121 -2.92 -4.54 15.48
C ASN A 121 -3.62 -3.60 16.47
N SER A 122 -3.01 -3.30 17.61
CA SER A 122 -3.55 -2.33 18.55
C SER A 122 -3.41 -0.87 18.10
N THR A 123 -2.48 -0.54 17.19
CA THR A 123 -2.23 0.84 16.75
C THR A 123 -2.95 1.17 15.46
N ILE A 124 -2.74 0.38 14.41
CA ILE A 124 -3.22 0.76 13.06
C ILE A 124 -4.74 0.74 12.94
N TRP A 125 -5.43 -0.14 13.68
CA TRP A 125 -6.90 -0.20 13.67
C TRP A 125 -7.59 0.98 14.36
N ARG A 126 -6.82 1.80 15.09
CA ARG A 126 -7.29 3.07 15.67
C ARG A 126 -6.79 4.28 14.87
N ALA A 127 -5.98 4.06 13.84
CA ALA A 127 -5.44 5.14 13.03
C ALA A 127 -6.50 5.62 12.04
N GLU A 128 -6.43 6.92 11.74
CA GLU A 128 -7.26 7.56 10.72
C GLU A 128 -6.42 7.91 9.50
N SER A 129 -7.08 8.08 8.35
CA SER A 129 -6.42 8.64 7.17
C SER A 129 -5.87 10.02 7.49
N GLU A 130 -4.68 10.31 6.98
CA GLU A 130 -4.14 11.66 7.00
C GLU A 130 -4.26 12.20 5.58
N PRO A 131 -5.29 13.03 5.29
CA PRO A 131 -5.40 13.66 3.99
C PRO A 131 -4.13 14.49 3.70
N LEU A 132 -3.85 14.71 2.42
CA LEU A 132 -2.77 15.55 1.88
C LEU A 132 -2.85 16.97 2.43
N ASN A 133 -2.47 17.14 3.68
CA ASN A 133 -2.56 18.39 4.39
C ASN A 133 -1.15 18.92 4.50
N TYR A 134 -0.96 20.13 3.98
CA TYR A 134 0.20 20.95 4.27
C TYR A 134 0.45 20.92 5.77
N ILE A 135 1.60 20.36 6.19
CA ILE A 135 2.01 20.48 7.58
C ILE A 135 2.56 21.88 7.74
N TYR A 136 2.04 22.60 8.72
CA TYR A 136 2.66 23.82 9.18
C TYR A 136 3.29 23.59 10.55
N SER A 137 4.49 24.12 10.74
CA SER A 137 5.05 24.34 12.06
C SER A 137 4.80 25.80 12.46
N GLU A 138 4.42 26.02 13.71
CA GLU A 138 4.27 27.35 14.29
C GLU A 138 5.44 27.59 15.23
N ASP A 139 6.24 28.63 14.97
CA ASP A 139 7.36 28.96 15.84
C ASP A 139 6.90 29.64 17.15
N THR A 140 7.83 29.90 18.06
CA THR A 140 7.55 30.57 19.35
C THR A 140 7.02 32.01 19.20
N SER A 141 7.07 32.58 17.99
CA SER A 141 6.50 33.89 17.66
C SER A 141 5.11 33.81 17.03
N GLY A 142 4.54 32.60 16.87
CA GLY A 142 3.25 32.38 16.21
C GLY A 142 3.33 32.37 14.68
N LYS A 143 4.54 32.40 14.09
CA LYS A 143 4.71 32.41 12.64
C LYS A 143 4.64 30.98 12.11
N ARG A 144 3.76 30.76 11.13
CA ARG A 144 3.59 29.48 10.46
C ARG A 144 4.56 29.33 9.29
N SER A 145 5.36 28.27 9.30
CA SER A 145 6.11 27.79 8.14
C SER A 145 5.48 26.53 7.59
N TYR A 146 5.23 26.51 6.29
CA TYR A 146 4.66 25.36 5.59
C TYR A 146 5.77 24.43 5.11
N PHE A 147 5.64 23.15 5.43
CA PHE A 147 6.44 22.09 4.84
C PHE A 147 5.66 21.46 3.69
N ILE A 148 6.22 21.53 2.49
CA ILE A 148 5.60 21.01 1.27
C ILE A 148 6.48 19.90 0.72
N ILE A 149 5.92 18.70 0.60
CA ILE A 149 6.55 17.59 -0.12
C ILE A 149 6.02 17.62 -1.55
N ASN A 150 6.87 18.04 -2.49
CA ASN A 150 6.51 18.16 -3.91
C ASN A 150 6.38 16.81 -4.62
N ASP A 151 7.13 15.80 -4.18
CA ASP A 151 7.07 14.43 -4.70
C ASP A 151 7.37 13.45 -3.57
N GLY A 152 6.34 12.72 -3.13
CA GLY A 152 6.42 11.81 -2.00
C GLY A 152 5.66 10.52 -2.27
N PRO A 153 6.05 9.39 -1.63
CA PRO A 153 5.32 8.15 -1.79
C PRO A 153 3.91 8.27 -1.19
N GLN A 154 2.92 7.72 -1.90
CA GLN A 154 1.54 7.62 -1.42
C GLN A 154 1.27 6.20 -0.99
N TYR A 155 0.78 6.02 0.24
CA TYR A 155 0.44 4.71 0.76
C TYR A 155 -1.06 4.61 0.99
N ILE A 156 -1.60 3.46 0.60
CA ILE A 156 -2.93 3.02 1.02
C ILE A 156 -2.73 1.78 1.89
N ILE A 157 -3.17 1.87 3.14
CA ILE A 157 -3.17 0.75 4.08
C ILE A 157 -4.60 0.23 4.17
N TYR A 158 -4.83 -0.95 3.62
CA TYR A 158 -6.11 -1.66 3.74
C TYR A 158 -6.12 -2.50 5.01
N LEU A 159 -7.14 -2.30 5.83
CA LEU A 159 -7.46 -3.10 7.00
C LEU A 159 -8.67 -3.98 6.67
N LEU A 160 -8.47 -5.29 6.63
CA LEU A 160 -9.51 -6.25 6.29
C LEU A 160 -9.86 -7.07 7.53
N SER A 161 -11.15 -7.15 7.83
CA SER A 161 -11.73 -8.16 8.71
C SER A 161 -12.47 -9.20 7.85
N LYS A 162 -13.11 -10.20 8.48
CA LYS A 162 -13.99 -11.15 7.78
C LYS A 162 -15.11 -10.47 6.96
N HIS A 163 -15.55 -9.29 7.38
CA HIS A 163 -16.76 -8.64 6.83
C HIS A 163 -16.50 -7.25 6.28
N ASP A 164 -15.45 -6.56 6.74
CA ASP A 164 -15.22 -5.16 6.46
C ASP A 164 -13.86 -4.92 5.81
N VAL A 165 -13.79 -3.83 5.06
CA VAL A 165 -12.55 -3.26 4.53
C VAL A 165 -12.52 -1.78 4.86
N THR A 166 -11.43 -1.32 5.46
CA THR A 166 -11.15 0.11 5.68
C THR A 166 -9.87 0.47 4.96
N ALA A 167 -9.88 1.54 4.18
CA ALA A 167 -8.69 2.09 3.54
C ALA A 167 -8.20 3.32 4.30
N LEU A 168 -6.93 3.31 4.69
CA LEU A 168 -6.25 4.46 5.30
C LEU A 168 -5.26 5.05 4.30
N HIS A 169 -5.33 6.35 4.08
CA HIS A 169 -4.48 7.06 3.13
C HIS A 169 -3.40 7.86 3.86
N PHE A 170 -2.15 7.74 3.39
CA PHE A 170 -1.01 8.46 3.92
C PHE A 170 -0.12 8.97 2.79
N TYR A 171 0.33 10.22 2.90
CA TYR A 171 1.32 10.79 2.00
C TYR A 171 2.65 10.96 2.73
N ALA A 172 3.69 10.28 2.26
CA ALA A 172 5.05 10.37 2.79
C ALA A 172 5.15 10.40 4.34
N PRO A 173 4.47 9.49 5.08
CA PRO A 173 4.31 9.61 6.53
C PRO A 173 5.65 9.64 7.28
N ALA A 174 6.68 8.92 6.82
CA ALA A 174 8.01 8.97 7.42
C ALA A 174 8.65 10.37 7.34
N HIS A 175 8.58 11.01 6.17
CA HIS A 175 9.13 12.37 5.99
C HIS A 175 8.36 13.39 6.81
N LEU A 176 7.03 13.27 6.84
CA LEU A 176 6.17 14.15 7.65
C LEU A 176 6.43 14.00 9.15
N GLU A 177 6.66 12.77 9.62
CA GLU A 177 6.98 12.49 11.02
C GLU A 177 8.36 13.00 11.42
N GLU A 178 9.34 12.99 10.52
CA GLU A 178 10.66 13.60 10.75
C GLU A 178 10.57 15.13 10.95
N HIS A 179 9.69 15.80 10.18
CA HIS A 179 9.52 17.25 10.25
C HIS A 179 8.55 17.71 11.34
N SER A 180 7.56 16.89 11.67
CA SER A 180 6.54 17.18 12.69
C SER A 180 6.30 15.91 13.51
N PRO A 181 7.15 15.61 14.50
CA PRO A 181 7.04 14.37 15.25
C PRO A 181 5.84 14.37 16.20
N GLY A 182 5.34 13.18 16.53
CA GLY A 182 4.30 12.94 17.52
C GLY A 182 2.92 12.61 16.94
N ASN A 183 2.79 12.42 15.62
CA ASN A 183 1.50 12.08 15.03
C ASN A 183 1.26 10.57 15.15
N PHE A 184 0.25 10.21 15.95
CA PHE A 184 -0.13 8.81 16.20
C PHE A 184 -0.43 8.03 14.91
N ASN A 185 -1.16 8.62 13.96
CA ASN A 185 -1.57 7.95 12.72
C ASN A 185 -0.35 7.65 11.84
N ARG A 186 0.57 8.60 11.69
CA ARG A 186 1.84 8.41 10.96
C ARG A 186 2.70 7.34 11.59
N GLN A 187 2.88 7.39 12.91
CA GLN A 187 3.67 6.40 13.62
C GLN A 187 3.09 4.99 13.48
N ALA A 188 1.77 4.85 13.53
CA ALA A 188 1.10 3.58 13.29
C ALA A 188 1.35 3.06 11.86
N ALA A 189 1.21 3.93 10.85
CA ALA A 189 1.47 3.58 9.45
C ALA A 189 2.94 3.19 9.20
N ILE A 190 3.89 3.98 9.70
CA ILE A 190 5.34 3.72 9.59
C ILE A 190 5.67 2.35 10.17
N LYS A 191 5.16 2.04 11.36
CA LYS A 191 5.41 0.76 12.02
C LYS A 191 4.91 -0.45 11.23
N VAL A 192 3.73 -0.34 10.60
CA VAL A 192 3.22 -1.38 9.69
C VAL A 192 4.18 -1.58 8.52
N MET A 193 4.60 -0.48 7.89
CA MET A 193 5.48 -0.53 6.72
C MET A 193 6.86 -1.12 7.05
N GLU A 194 7.44 -0.76 8.19
CA GLU A 194 8.72 -1.31 8.66
C GLU A 194 8.65 -2.83 8.86
N ILE A 195 7.56 -3.33 9.45
CA ILE A 195 7.38 -4.77 9.68
C ILE A 195 7.17 -5.49 8.35
N LEU A 196 6.34 -4.96 7.46
CA LEU A 196 6.17 -5.54 6.12
C LEU A 196 7.48 -5.53 5.31
N GLU A 197 8.27 -4.47 5.41
CA GLU A 197 9.59 -4.38 4.77
C GLU A 197 10.57 -5.41 5.35
N LYS A 198 10.54 -5.64 6.66
CA LYS A 198 11.38 -6.66 7.32
C LYS A 198 11.07 -8.07 6.84
N TYR A 199 9.79 -8.40 6.63
CA TYR A 199 9.35 -9.78 6.41
C TYR A 199 8.98 -10.13 4.96
N CYS A 200 8.78 -9.16 4.08
CA CYS A 200 8.40 -9.37 2.67
C CYS A 200 9.53 -9.08 1.66
N ARG A 201 10.79 -9.09 2.13
CA ARG A 201 11.99 -8.87 1.29
C ARG A 201 12.28 -10.02 0.32
#